data_AF-A0A5B8M1Z9-F1
#
_entry.id   AF-A0A5B8M1Z9-F1
#
_cell.length_a   1.000
_cell.length_b   1.000
_cell.length_c   1.000
_cell.angle_alpha   90.00
_cell.angle_beta   90.00
_cell.angle_gamma   90.00
#
_symmetry.space_group_name_H-M   'P 1'
#
loop_
_entity.id
_entity.type
_entity.pdbx_description
1 polymer ?
#
loop_
_entity_poly.entity_id
_entity_poly.type
_entity_poly.pdbx_seq_one_letter_code
_entity_poly.pdbx_strand_id
1 'polypeptide(L)'
;MGIRLYDTRAAALRDFTPLVDGRVGIYVCGPTVQSSPHIGHLRSALVYDQIRRWLNYRGLDVTLVRNVTDIDDKVLINAAAAQASGSHEQWWALAYRYEREFTDSYAALGIQPPTYEPRATGSIPQMQELITRLIDAGHAYAADDGSGDVYFDVRSWPSYGELTKQSIDAMEAAADADPRAKRDSRDFALWKGRKADEPASAVWESPWGQGRPGWHIECSAMSSRYLGTAFDIHGGGLDLRFPHHENELAQSTAAGDAFATYWVHNGLVNVSGQKMSKSLGNSIYAADLLGAARPLVVRYYLGSAHYRSTIDFTESSLAEAEAALERIAGFLDRVDRRLAGTRFASSGVERIPDAFAAAMDDDFGVPQALAVLHDTVRAGNQALDGEDLGAAAAARGEVEAMTEVLGINPLSPQWQARQDAPARAALDALLRRLLDDRQAARQARDFAAADRIRTELADAGITIEDTPTGAHWSIDGE
;
A
#
# COMPACT_ATOMS: atom_id res chain seq x y z
N MET A 1 -10.68 -24.12 1.80
CA MET A 1 -9.37 -24.43 1.17
C MET A 1 -8.29 -23.68 1.94
N GLY A 2 -7.03 -24.14 1.92
CA GLY A 2 -5.93 -23.39 2.51
C GLY A 2 -5.55 -22.18 1.64
N ILE A 3 -4.89 -21.19 2.24
CA ILE A 3 -4.35 -20.04 1.51
C ILE A 3 -3.13 -20.52 0.71
N ARG A 4 -2.97 -20.01 -0.50
CA ARG A 4 -1.77 -20.18 -1.33
C ARG A 4 -1.22 -18.82 -1.69
N LEU A 5 0.10 -18.73 -1.84
CA LEU A 5 0.77 -17.52 -2.29
C LEU A 5 1.90 -17.87 -3.26
N TYR A 6 2.23 -16.93 -4.13
CA TYR A 6 3.42 -17.06 -4.97
C TYR A 6 4.67 -16.70 -4.18
N ASP A 7 5.55 -17.67 -4.01
CA ASP A 7 6.85 -17.47 -3.38
C ASP A 7 7.90 -17.21 -4.44
N THR A 8 8.49 -16.02 -4.40
CA THR A 8 9.56 -15.60 -5.32
C THR A 8 10.77 -16.54 -5.27
N ARG A 9 11.16 -17.05 -4.10
CA ARG A 9 12.32 -17.94 -3.96
C ARG A 9 12.06 -19.28 -4.66
N ALA A 10 10.90 -19.89 -4.42
CA ALA A 10 10.49 -21.10 -5.14
C ALA A 10 10.19 -20.84 -6.63
N ALA A 11 9.74 -19.63 -6.97
CA ALA A 11 9.11 -19.27 -8.24
C ALA A 11 7.87 -20.13 -8.56
N ALA A 12 7.05 -20.37 -7.54
CA ALA A 12 5.85 -21.20 -7.64
C ALA A 12 4.79 -20.75 -6.63
N LEU A 13 3.53 -21.09 -6.91
CA LEU A 13 2.48 -21.06 -5.89
C LEU A 13 2.76 -22.15 -4.87
N ARG A 14 2.72 -21.78 -3.59
CA ARG A 14 2.90 -22.68 -2.45
C ARG A 14 1.71 -22.57 -1.53
N ASP A 15 1.34 -23.68 -0.91
CA ASP A 15 0.41 -23.65 0.22
C ASP A 15 1.06 -22.85 1.36
N PHE A 16 0.32 -21.88 1.89
CA PHE A 16 0.75 -21.08 3.02
C PHE A 16 0.44 -21.80 4.32
N THR A 17 1.50 -22.14 5.05
CA THR A 17 1.43 -22.65 6.42
C THR A 17 2.25 -21.72 7.32
N PRO A 18 1.65 -21.14 8.37
CA PRO A 18 2.40 -20.30 9.30
C PRO A 18 3.41 -21.13 10.10
N LEU A 19 4.53 -20.52 10.47
CA LEU A 19 5.56 -21.09 11.34
C LEU A 19 5.03 -21.39 12.74
N VAL A 20 4.09 -20.57 13.22
CA VAL A 20 3.39 -20.75 14.50
C VAL A 20 1.89 -20.78 14.21
N ASP A 21 1.23 -21.88 14.55
CA ASP A 21 -0.21 -22.05 14.31
C ASP A 21 -1.03 -20.84 14.78
N GLY A 22 -1.82 -20.28 13.86
CA GLY A 22 -2.68 -19.13 14.12
C GLY A 22 -1.99 -17.75 14.13
N ARG A 23 -0.68 -17.65 13.92
CA ARG A 23 0.06 -16.38 13.91
C ARG A 23 0.85 -16.20 12.64
N VAL A 24 1.00 -14.96 12.18
CA VAL A 24 1.79 -14.63 10.99
C VAL A 24 2.68 -13.42 11.26
N GLY A 25 3.99 -13.59 11.14
CA GLY A 25 4.97 -12.53 11.10
C GLY A 25 5.24 -12.07 9.66
N ILE A 26 4.96 -10.80 9.37
CA ILE A 26 5.22 -10.19 8.06
C ILE A 26 6.21 -9.04 8.24
N TYR A 27 7.33 -9.09 7.52
CA TYR A 27 8.21 -7.93 7.36
C TYR A 27 8.03 -7.35 5.95
N VAL A 28 7.88 -6.03 5.83
CA VAL A 28 7.82 -5.34 4.54
C VAL A 28 8.87 -4.23 4.51
N CYS A 29 9.76 -4.22 3.52
CA CYS A 29 10.69 -3.12 3.36
C CYS A 29 9.93 -1.82 3.08
N GLY A 30 10.10 -0.83 3.96
CA GLY A 30 9.46 0.47 3.85
C GLY A 30 10.30 1.50 3.09
N PRO A 31 9.85 2.76 3.05
CA PRO A 31 10.45 3.77 2.20
C PRO A 31 11.75 4.33 2.79
N THR A 32 12.67 4.71 1.90
CA THR A 32 13.67 5.74 2.21
C THR A 32 12.98 7.11 2.21
N VAL A 33 12.96 7.80 3.34
CA VAL A 33 12.27 9.09 3.53
C VAL A 33 13.08 10.27 3.00
N GLN A 34 13.52 10.15 1.74
CA GLN A 34 14.37 11.10 1.03
C GLN A 34 13.58 12.21 0.30
N SER A 35 12.32 11.93 -0.04
CA SER A 35 11.44 12.80 -0.83
C SER A 35 9.98 12.39 -0.64
N SER A 36 9.05 13.22 -1.11
CA SER A 36 7.61 12.95 -1.02
C SER A 36 7.22 11.61 -1.63
N PRO A 37 6.22 10.92 -1.07
CA PRO A 37 5.70 9.67 -1.62
C PRO A 37 5.12 9.85 -3.02
N HIS A 38 5.22 8.80 -3.82
CA HIS A 38 4.63 8.73 -5.16
C HIS A 38 3.70 7.51 -5.24
N ILE A 39 2.92 7.43 -6.32
CA ILE A 39 1.90 6.39 -6.54
C ILE A 39 2.40 4.95 -6.30
N GLY A 40 3.63 4.63 -6.70
CA GLY A 40 4.25 3.32 -6.43
C GLY A 40 4.38 2.97 -4.94
N HIS A 41 4.71 3.95 -4.09
CA HIS A 41 4.80 3.75 -2.64
C HIS A 41 3.43 3.49 -2.01
N LEU A 42 2.40 4.18 -2.49
CA LEU A 42 1.02 3.99 -2.04
C LEU A 42 0.54 2.59 -2.40
N ARG A 43 0.80 2.16 -3.64
CA ARG A 43 0.44 0.82 -4.11
C ARG A 43 1.12 -0.27 -3.27
N SER A 44 2.43 -0.15 -3.05
CA SER A 44 3.19 -1.12 -2.25
C SER A 44 2.55 -1.30 -0.87
N ALA A 45 2.36 -0.21 -0.12
CA ALA A 45 1.75 -0.28 1.21
C ALA A 45 0.31 -0.84 1.18
N LEU A 46 -0.49 -0.47 0.19
CA LEU A 46 -1.87 -0.94 0.06
C LEU A 46 -1.97 -2.45 -0.20
N VAL A 47 -1.05 -3.02 -0.97
CA VAL A 47 -1.01 -4.47 -1.23
C VAL A 47 -0.89 -5.24 0.09
N TYR A 48 0.06 -4.85 0.94
CA TYR A 48 0.28 -5.55 2.21
C TYR A 48 -0.83 -5.28 3.24
N ASP A 49 -1.52 -4.15 3.15
CA ASP A 49 -2.75 -3.89 3.91
C ASP A 49 -3.87 -4.88 3.52
N GLN A 50 -4.10 -5.11 2.22
CA GLN A 50 -5.11 -6.07 1.76
C GLN A 50 -4.75 -7.52 2.12
N ILE A 51 -3.47 -7.89 1.99
CA ILE A 51 -2.96 -9.20 2.43
C ILE A 51 -3.22 -9.38 3.94
N ARG A 52 -2.83 -8.39 4.77
CA ARG A 52 -3.06 -8.43 6.22
C ARG A 52 -4.54 -8.53 6.56
N ARG A 53 -5.40 -7.75 5.91
CA ARG A 53 -6.86 -7.79 6.12
C ARG A 53 -7.43 -9.18 5.79
N TRP A 54 -7.01 -9.80 4.69
CA TRP A 54 -7.45 -11.15 4.34
C TRP A 54 -6.97 -12.20 5.35
N LEU A 55 -5.69 -12.16 5.75
CA LEU A 55 -5.15 -13.08 6.76
C LEU A 55 -5.88 -12.95 8.10
N ASN A 56 -6.13 -11.72 8.56
CA ASN A 56 -6.93 -11.46 9.77
C ASN A 56 -8.37 -11.98 9.62
N TYR A 57 -9.02 -11.78 8.46
CA TYR A 57 -10.35 -12.33 8.19
C TYR A 57 -10.38 -13.86 8.28
N ARG A 58 -9.28 -14.52 7.89
CA ARG A 58 -9.10 -15.97 8.03
C ARG A 58 -8.75 -16.44 9.44
N GLY A 59 -8.78 -15.53 10.42
CA GLY A 59 -8.57 -15.81 11.84
C GLY A 59 -7.11 -15.90 12.25
N LEU A 60 -6.18 -15.45 11.41
CA LEU A 60 -4.76 -15.39 11.73
C LEU A 60 -4.42 -14.09 12.46
N ASP A 61 -3.60 -14.17 13.50
CA ASP A 61 -3.07 -13.01 14.22
C ASP A 61 -1.81 -12.48 13.51
N VAL A 62 -1.95 -11.38 12.77
CA VAL A 62 -0.87 -10.83 11.94
C VAL A 62 -0.08 -9.74 12.66
N THR A 63 1.22 -10.00 12.86
CA THR A 63 2.22 -8.98 13.22
C THR A 63 2.91 -8.48 11.95
N LEU A 64 2.57 -7.27 11.51
CA LEU A 64 3.19 -6.63 10.35
C LEU A 64 4.21 -5.58 10.81
N VAL A 65 5.48 -5.77 10.46
CA VAL A 65 6.57 -4.82 10.71
C VAL A 65 6.98 -4.20 9.37
N ARG A 66 7.07 -2.87 9.33
CA ARG A 66 7.55 -2.14 8.14
C ARG A 66 8.53 -1.07 8.57
N ASN A 67 9.76 -1.07 8.09
CA ASN A 67 10.74 -0.08 8.54
C ASN A 67 10.60 1.29 7.88
N VAL A 68 11.32 2.26 8.42
CA VAL A 68 11.63 3.54 7.79
C VAL A 68 13.14 3.64 7.66
N THR A 69 13.64 3.79 6.43
CA THR A 69 15.05 4.12 6.19
C THR A 69 15.20 5.63 6.29
N ASP A 70 15.50 6.09 7.50
CA ASP A 70 15.66 7.50 7.86
C ASP A 70 17.10 8.00 7.76
N ILE A 71 18.04 7.14 7.40
CA ILE A 71 19.43 7.46 7.07
C ILE A 71 19.85 6.72 5.79
N ASP A 72 20.27 7.46 4.76
CA ASP A 72 20.79 6.92 3.49
C ASP A 72 21.53 8.02 2.72
N ASP A 73 22.37 7.65 1.74
CA ASP A 73 23.07 8.59 0.85
C ASP A 73 22.09 9.60 0.24
N LYS A 74 20.91 9.16 -0.21
CA LYS A 74 19.95 10.05 -0.87
C LYS A 74 19.32 11.06 0.10
N VAL A 75 19.12 10.69 1.37
CA VAL A 75 18.65 11.62 2.41
C VAL A 75 19.70 12.71 2.63
N LEU A 76 20.97 12.34 2.76
CA LEU A 76 22.07 13.27 2.97
C LEU A 76 22.30 14.19 1.76
N ILE A 77 22.27 13.63 0.55
CA ILE A 77 22.41 14.38 -0.71
C ILE A 77 21.27 15.39 -0.88
N ASN A 78 20.01 14.99 -0.64
CA ASN A 78 18.87 15.89 -0.79
C ASN A 78 18.91 17.01 0.26
N ALA A 79 19.31 16.71 1.50
CA ALA A 79 19.46 17.72 2.54
C ALA A 79 20.57 18.73 2.20
N ALA A 80 21.73 18.26 1.73
CA ALA A 80 22.83 19.12 1.30
C ALA A 80 22.44 20.00 0.10
N ALA A 81 21.72 19.44 -0.88
CA ALA A 81 21.21 20.20 -2.03
C ALA A 81 20.19 21.28 -1.61
N ALA A 82 19.29 20.97 -0.68
CA ALA A 82 18.37 21.95 -0.10
C ALA A 82 19.11 23.07 0.62
N GLN A 83 20.15 22.73 1.39
CA GLN A 83 20.99 23.71 2.10
C GLN A 83 21.75 24.62 1.13
N ALA A 84 22.31 24.06 0.06
CA ALA A 84 22.95 24.82 -1.02
C ALA A 84 21.97 25.81 -1.71
N SER A 85 20.67 25.53 -1.66
CA SER A 85 19.60 26.37 -2.19
C SER A 85 19.02 27.37 -1.16
N GLY A 86 19.63 27.49 0.02
CA GLY A 86 19.23 28.45 1.07
C GLY A 86 18.36 27.87 2.19
N SER A 87 18.10 26.56 2.20
CA SER A 87 17.42 25.92 3.34
C SER A 87 18.36 25.80 4.55
N HIS A 88 17.80 25.84 5.76
CA HIS A 88 18.51 25.50 6.99
C HIS A 88 18.08 24.13 7.56
N GLU A 89 17.20 23.41 6.85
CA GLU A 89 16.71 22.10 7.25
C GLU A 89 17.87 21.10 7.38
N GLN A 90 17.89 20.36 8.49
CA GLN A 90 18.87 19.30 8.74
C GLN A 90 18.38 17.99 8.11
N TRP A 91 19.29 17.06 7.82
CA TRP A 91 18.94 15.78 7.17
C TRP A 91 17.88 14.99 7.95
N TRP A 92 17.97 14.96 9.28
CA TRP A 92 17.01 14.26 10.14
C TRP A 92 15.64 14.96 10.17
N ALA A 93 15.61 16.29 9.98
CA ALA A 93 14.37 17.04 9.89
C ALA A 93 13.68 16.79 8.54
N LEU A 94 14.46 16.74 7.45
CA LEU A 94 13.99 16.37 6.12
C LEU A 94 13.43 14.94 6.12
N ALA A 95 14.16 13.98 6.69
CA ALA A 95 13.72 12.60 6.82
C ALA A 95 12.39 12.50 7.59
N TYR A 96 12.30 13.15 8.76
CA TYR A 96 11.10 13.13 9.57
C TYR A 96 9.90 13.82 8.89
N ARG A 97 10.12 14.91 8.14
CA ARG A 97 9.07 15.57 7.37
C ARG A 97 8.50 14.63 6.31
N TYR A 98 9.35 13.95 5.54
CA TYR A 98 8.88 13.00 4.54
C TYR A 98 8.25 11.75 5.18
N GLU A 99 8.78 11.24 6.28
CA GLU A 99 8.13 10.16 7.06
C GLU A 99 6.68 10.50 7.41
N ARG A 100 6.43 11.75 7.84
CA ARG A 100 5.07 12.23 8.10
C ARG A 100 4.23 12.32 6.82
N GLU A 101 4.78 12.83 5.72
CA GLU A 101 4.06 12.85 4.43
C GLU A 101 3.66 11.44 3.96
N PHE A 102 4.54 10.44 4.13
CA PHE A 102 4.23 9.03 3.89
C PHE A 102 3.09 8.55 4.79
N THR A 103 3.20 8.80 6.11
CA THR A 103 2.19 8.41 7.11
C THR A 103 0.82 9.01 6.79
N ASP A 104 0.77 10.32 6.52
CA ASP A 104 -0.46 11.05 6.19
C ASP A 104 -1.09 10.52 4.89
N SER A 105 -0.27 10.19 3.89
CA SER A 105 -0.73 9.61 2.63
C SER A 105 -1.27 8.18 2.80
N TYR A 106 -0.66 7.37 3.66
CA TYR A 106 -1.16 6.03 3.96
C TYR A 106 -2.47 6.08 4.76
N ALA A 107 -2.53 6.92 5.79
CA ALA A 107 -3.75 7.15 6.56
C ALA A 107 -4.88 7.67 5.66
N ALA A 108 -4.55 8.52 4.67
CA ALA A 108 -5.52 9.00 3.71
C ALA A 108 -6.18 7.89 2.90
N LEU A 109 -5.43 6.84 2.56
CA LEU A 109 -5.94 5.67 1.84
C LEU A 109 -6.50 4.58 2.77
N GLY A 110 -6.74 4.87 4.05
CA GLY A 110 -7.28 3.89 5.01
C GLY A 110 -6.39 2.66 5.19
N ILE A 111 -5.09 2.80 4.90
CA ILE A 111 -4.09 1.76 5.13
C ILE A 111 -3.89 1.65 6.64
N GLN A 112 -4.00 0.44 7.18
CA GLN A 112 -3.78 0.21 8.60
C GLN A 112 -2.30 0.48 8.94
N PRO A 113 -2.02 1.17 10.06
CA PRO A 113 -0.65 1.26 10.56
C PRO A 113 -0.05 -0.14 10.74
N PRO A 114 1.24 -0.33 10.42
CA PRO A 114 1.93 -1.57 10.77
C PRO A 114 1.84 -1.81 12.28
N THR A 115 1.96 -3.07 12.72
CA THR A 115 2.05 -3.40 14.15
C THR A 115 3.24 -2.69 14.81
N TYR A 116 4.35 -2.55 14.08
CA TYR A 116 5.47 -1.72 14.48
C TYR A 116 6.23 -1.15 13.27
N GLU A 117 6.79 0.06 13.41
CA GLU A 117 7.51 0.77 12.36
C GLU A 117 8.91 1.19 12.84
N PRO A 118 9.93 0.31 12.74
CA PRO A 118 11.27 0.61 13.22
C PRO A 118 11.99 1.60 12.29
N ARG A 119 12.75 2.52 12.87
CA ARG A 119 13.67 3.39 12.14
C ARG A 119 15.07 2.80 12.09
N ALA A 120 15.78 2.99 10.99
CA ALA A 120 17.16 2.55 10.82
C ALA A 120 18.08 3.18 11.88
N THR A 121 17.97 4.49 12.12
CA THR A 121 18.77 5.19 13.15
C THR A 121 18.55 4.66 14.57
N GLY A 122 17.39 4.05 14.84
CA GLY A 122 17.04 3.43 16.12
C GLY A 122 17.59 2.00 16.32
N SER A 123 18.24 1.43 15.30
CA SER A 123 18.65 0.02 15.29
C SER A 123 20.15 -0.19 15.01
N ILE A 124 20.96 0.87 15.11
CA ILE A 124 22.41 0.83 14.89
C ILE A 124 23.13 -0.27 15.69
N PRO A 125 22.87 -0.48 17.00
CA PRO A 125 23.54 -1.54 17.75
C PRO A 125 23.26 -2.94 17.19
N GLN A 126 22.02 -3.20 16.76
CA GLN A 126 21.64 -4.49 16.16
C GLN A 126 22.31 -4.71 14.81
N MET A 127 22.47 -3.65 14.02
CA MET A 127 23.22 -3.73 12.76
C MET A 127 24.69 -4.07 13.01
N GLN A 128 25.34 -3.41 13.97
CA GLN A 128 26.74 -3.72 14.34
C GLN A 128 26.90 -5.14 14.90
N GLU A 129 25.93 -5.63 15.68
CA GLU A 129 25.91 -7.02 16.16
C GLU A 129 25.84 -8.02 14.99
N LEU A 130 24.93 -7.81 14.03
CA LEU A 130 24.79 -8.67 12.86
C LEU A 130 26.06 -8.66 11.99
N ILE A 131 26.66 -7.50 11.79
CA ILE A 131 27.93 -7.39 11.04
C ILE A 131 29.04 -8.15 11.76
N THR A 132 29.11 -8.07 13.10
CA THR A 132 30.10 -8.83 13.87
C THR A 132 29.90 -10.33 13.68
N ARG A 133 28.67 -10.82 13.76
CA ARG A 133 28.34 -12.24 13.49
C ARG A 133 28.78 -12.67 12.09
N LEU A 134 28.57 -11.82 11.08
CA LEU A 134 28.97 -12.09 9.70
C LEU A 134 30.49 -12.16 9.53
N ILE A 135 31.24 -11.27 10.20
CA ILE A 135 32.72 -11.31 10.20
C ILE A 135 33.20 -12.58 10.90
N ASP A 136 32.66 -12.90 12.07
CA ASP A 136 33.03 -14.09 12.85
C ASP A 136 32.74 -15.39 12.09
N ALA A 137 31.67 -15.42 11.28
CA ALA A 137 31.32 -16.52 10.39
C ALA A 137 32.17 -16.57 9.10
N GLY A 138 33.01 -15.58 8.84
CA GLY A 138 33.86 -15.51 7.64
C GLY A 138 33.14 -15.04 6.38
N HIS A 139 31.98 -14.39 6.51
CA HIS A 139 31.15 -13.91 5.40
C HIS A 139 31.19 -12.38 5.19
N ALA A 140 31.91 -11.67 6.05
CA ALA A 140 32.16 -10.25 5.91
C ALA A 140 33.60 -9.90 6.30
N TYR A 141 34.05 -8.72 5.87
CA TYR A 141 35.37 -8.21 6.20
C TYR A 141 35.37 -6.69 6.31
N ALA A 142 36.14 -6.17 7.27
CA ALA A 142 36.47 -4.76 7.32
C ALA A 142 37.54 -4.44 6.27
N ALA A 143 37.41 -3.29 5.61
CA ALA A 143 38.41 -2.76 4.70
C ALA A 143 39.73 -2.46 5.44
N ASP A 144 40.86 -2.76 4.80
CA ASP A 144 42.20 -2.59 5.36
C ASP A 144 42.85 -1.22 5.04
N ASP A 145 42.15 -0.37 4.28
CA ASP A 145 42.60 0.96 3.85
C ASP A 145 42.33 2.08 4.87
N GLY A 146 41.78 1.75 6.04
CA GLY A 146 41.46 2.69 7.09
C GLY A 146 40.21 3.54 6.83
N SER A 147 39.42 3.21 5.79
CA SER A 147 38.13 3.84 5.50
C SER A 147 37.08 3.66 6.61
N GLY A 148 37.13 2.53 7.31
CA GLY A 148 36.07 2.04 8.19
C GLY A 148 34.90 1.38 7.45
N ASP A 149 35.03 1.14 6.14
CA ASP A 149 34.06 0.37 5.38
C ASP A 149 34.07 -1.11 5.80
N VAL A 150 32.90 -1.75 5.82
CA VAL A 150 32.76 -3.20 6.03
C VAL A 150 31.89 -3.76 4.93
N TYR A 151 32.34 -4.82 4.28
CA TYR A 151 31.68 -5.43 3.13
C TYR A 151 31.26 -6.86 3.42
N PHE A 152 30.17 -7.29 2.79
CA PHE A 152 29.82 -8.69 2.65
C PHE A 152 30.63 -9.30 1.51
N ASP A 153 31.27 -10.46 1.75
CA ASP A 153 32.00 -11.20 0.74
C ASP A 153 31.02 -12.12 -0.01
N VAL A 154 30.56 -11.71 -1.20
CA VAL A 154 29.53 -12.49 -1.92
C VAL A 154 30.04 -13.87 -2.34
N ARG A 155 31.36 -14.05 -2.50
CA ARG A 155 31.96 -15.34 -2.88
C ARG A 155 32.07 -16.30 -1.70
N SER A 156 32.11 -15.78 -0.48
CA SER A 156 32.09 -16.61 0.73
C SER A 156 30.77 -17.35 0.94
N TRP A 157 29.67 -16.89 0.31
CA TRP A 157 28.33 -17.47 0.45
C TRP A 157 27.88 -18.18 -0.85
N PRO A 158 28.00 -19.52 -0.94
CA PRO A 158 27.73 -20.25 -2.18
C PRO A 158 26.28 -20.15 -2.69
N SER A 159 25.33 -19.84 -1.80
CA SER A 159 23.91 -19.69 -2.14
C SER A 159 23.52 -18.27 -2.56
N TYR A 160 24.46 -17.32 -2.65
CA TYR A 160 24.14 -15.96 -3.08
C TYR A 160 23.57 -15.93 -4.50
N GLY A 161 22.39 -15.30 -4.67
CA GLY A 161 21.63 -15.32 -5.92
C GLY A 161 20.46 -16.32 -5.93
N GLU A 162 20.21 -17.04 -4.82
CA GLU A 162 19.15 -18.04 -4.73
C GLU A 162 17.73 -17.46 -4.80
N LEU A 163 17.52 -16.23 -4.34
CA LEU A 163 16.20 -15.59 -4.41
C LEU A 163 15.84 -15.23 -5.86
N THR A 164 16.84 -14.74 -6.60
CA THR A 164 16.67 -14.24 -7.97
C THR A 164 17.02 -15.26 -9.05
N LYS A 165 17.60 -16.41 -8.65
CA LYS A 165 18.10 -17.48 -9.51
C LYS A 165 19.16 -16.97 -10.49
N GLN A 166 20.04 -16.11 -10.00
CA GLN A 166 21.13 -15.51 -10.78
C GLN A 166 22.49 -16.00 -10.27
N SER A 167 23.41 -16.28 -11.19
CA SER A 167 24.81 -16.56 -10.82
C SER A 167 25.54 -15.26 -10.52
N ILE A 168 26.42 -15.28 -9.51
CA ILE A 168 27.34 -14.18 -9.15
C ILE A 168 28.11 -13.67 -10.39
N ASP A 169 28.51 -14.57 -11.29
CA ASP A 169 29.27 -14.22 -12.49
C ASP A 169 28.47 -13.44 -13.55
N ALA A 170 27.14 -13.47 -13.46
CA ALA A 170 26.25 -12.72 -14.34
C ALA A 170 25.77 -11.40 -13.71
N MET A 171 26.17 -11.09 -12.47
CA MET A 171 25.75 -9.89 -11.75
C MET A 171 26.67 -8.71 -12.06
N GLU A 172 26.07 -7.51 -12.10
CA GLU A 172 26.78 -6.25 -12.17
C GLU A 172 27.49 -5.92 -10.85
N ALA A 173 28.47 -5.02 -10.91
CA ALA A 173 29.16 -4.53 -9.71
C ALA A 173 28.18 -3.80 -8.76
N ALA A 174 28.39 -3.95 -7.45
CA ALA A 174 27.58 -3.30 -6.44
C ALA A 174 27.91 -1.80 -6.37
N ALA A 175 26.92 -0.95 -6.64
CA ALA A 175 27.03 0.51 -6.71
C ALA A 175 26.62 1.25 -5.41
N ASP A 176 26.55 0.51 -4.30
CA ASP A 176 26.04 0.94 -3.01
C ASP A 176 27.09 1.68 -2.14
N ALA A 177 28.36 1.58 -2.50
CA ALA A 177 29.47 2.27 -1.89
C ALA A 177 30.58 2.57 -2.92
N ASP A 178 31.54 3.39 -2.53
CA ASP A 178 32.78 3.56 -3.30
C ASP A 178 33.42 2.17 -3.52
N PRO A 179 33.83 1.80 -4.75
CA PRO A 179 34.40 0.49 -5.04
C PRO A 179 35.79 0.27 -4.41
N ARG A 180 36.35 1.25 -3.69
CA ARG A 180 37.61 1.11 -2.95
C ARG A 180 37.58 -0.09 -1.98
N ALA A 181 38.73 -0.73 -1.81
CA ALA A 181 38.97 -1.82 -0.86
C ALA A 181 38.06 -3.08 -0.97
N LYS A 182 37.15 -3.15 -1.94
CA LYS A 182 36.36 -4.35 -2.22
C LYS A 182 37.26 -5.46 -2.81
N ARG A 183 37.18 -6.67 -2.27
CA ARG A 183 37.84 -7.89 -2.78
C ARG A 183 37.20 -8.36 -4.09
N ASP A 184 35.89 -8.26 -4.18
CA ASP A 184 35.11 -8.51 -5.40
C ASP A 184 34.23 -7.28 -5.70
N SER A 185 34.08 -6.90 -6.97
CA SER A 185 33.28 -5.73 -7.37
C SER A 185 31.80 -5.86 -7.02
N ARG A 186 31.31 -7.07 -6.75
CA ARG A 186 29.94 -7.38 -6.34
C ARG A 186 29.73 -7.37 -4.82
N ASP A 187 30.81 -7.27 -4.04
CA ASP A 187 30.70 -7.13 -2.58
C ASP A 187 29.93 -5.84 -2.25
N PHE A 188 29.00 -5.93 -1.31
CA PHE A 188 28.16 -4.80 -0.91
C PHE A 188 28.46 -4.38 0.52
N ALA A 189 28.30 -3.09 0.79
CA ALA A 189 28.58 -2.47 2.07
C ALA A 189 27.54 -2.89 3.12
N LEU A 190 28.05 -3.35 4.25
CA LEU A 190 27.32 -3.55 5.49
C LEU A 190 27.44 -2.32 6.39
N TRP A 191 28.62 -1.72 6.42
CA TRP A 191 28.91 -0.47 7.11
C TRP A 191 29.70 0.44 6.18
N LYS A 192 29.32 1.70 6.11
CA LYS A 192 29.97 2.71 5.28
C LYS A 192 30.75 3.65 6.19
N GLY A 193 32.06 3.68 5.99
CA GLY A 193 32.98 4.58 6.66
C GLY A 193 32.61 6.03 6.41
N ARG A 194 32.80 6.88 7.44
CA ARG A 194 32.45 8.30 7.39
C ARG A 194 33.12 9.00 6.21
N LYS A 195 32.34 9.80 5.46
CA LYS A 195 32.89 10.73 4.46
C LYS A 195 33.13 12.12 5.07
N ALA A 196 34.06 12.87 4.49
CA ALA A 196 34.48 14.18 5.01
C ALA A 196 33.36 15.24 4.94
N ASP A 197 32.49 15.12 3.94
CA ASP A 197 31.36 16.00 3.66
C ASP A 197 30.06 15.59 4.40
N GLU A 198 30.07 14.45 5.11
CA GLU A 198 28.92 14.01 5.89
C GLU A 198 28.84 14.76 7.24
N PRO A 199 27.62 15.18 7.65
CA PRO A 199 27.43 15.87 8.92
C PRO A 199 27.73 14.91 10.08
N ALA A 200 28.38 15.41 11.14
CA ALA A 200 28.71 14.60 12.32
C ALA A 200 27.49 13.95 12.99
N SER A 201 26.29 14.51 12.81
CA SER A 201 25.04 13.94 13.32
C SER A 201 24.56 12.70 12.56
N ALA A 202 25.10 12.42 11.37
CA ALA A 202 24.75 11.25 10.54
C ALA A 202 25.78 10.11 10.66
N VAL A 203 26.56 10.09 11.75
CA VAL A 203 27.68 9.19 11.96
C VAL A 203 27.61 8.57 13.35
N TRP A 204 27.95 7.29 13.44
CA TRP A 204 27.99 6.51 14.67
C TRP A 204 29.37 5.87 14.85
N GLU A 205 29.78 5.74 16.12
CA GLU A 205 30.94 4.93 16.49
C GLU A 205 30.68 3.46 16.21
N SER A 206 31.68 2.74 15.73
CA SER A 206 31.63 1.29 15.51
C SER A 206 33.01 0.66 15.76
N PRO A 207 33.09 -0.68 15.94
CA PRO A 207 34.37 -1.38 16.06
C PRO A 207 35.32 -1.17 14.88
N TRP A 208 34.80 -0.77 13.71
CA TRP A 208 35.56 -0.58 12.47
C TRP A 208 35.88 0.89 12.19
N GLY A 209 35.46 1.80 13.07
CA GLY A 209 35.59 3.24 12.90
C GLY A 209 34.25 3.95 12.72
N GLN A 210 34.30 5.28 12.71
CA GLN A 210 33.12 6.12 12.53
C GLN A 210 32.47 5.89 11.16
N GLY A 211 31.17 5.68 11.13
CA GLY A 211 30.43 5.47 9.89
C GLY A 211 28.93 5.36 10.10
N ARG A 212 28.24 4.70 9.17
CA ARG A 212 26.79 4.51 9.16
C ARG A 212 26.42 3.21 8.44
N PRO A 213 25.21 2.67 8.61
CA PRO A 213 24.84 1.41 7.97
C PRO A 213 24.80 1.52 6.44
N GLY A 214 25.06 0.39 5.78
CA GLY A 214 24.68 0.17 4.40
C GLY A 214 23.18 -0.16 4.29
N TRP A 215 22.54 0.19 3.18
CA TRP A 215 21.08 0.10 3.03
C TRP A 215 20.49 -1.29 3.36
N HIS A 216 21.19 -2.37 3.01
CA HIS A 216 20.69 -3.74 3.17
C HIS A 216 20.67 -4.23 4.62
N ILE A 217 21.70 -3.87 5.42
CA ILE A 217 21.88 -4.44 6.76
C ILE A 217 20.77 -4.04 7.74
N GLU A 218 20.12 -2.92 7.44
CA GLU A 218 19.05 -2.35 8.24
C GLU A 218 17.91 -3.35 8.39
N CYS A 219 17.40 -3.85 7.27
CA CYS A 219 16.22 -4.70 7.23
C CYS A 219 16.48 -6.08 7.85
N SER A 220 17.66 -6.67 7.61
CA SER A 220 18.08 -7.93 8.24
C SER A 220 18.13 -7.84 9.77
N ALA A 221 18.68 -6.75 10.30
CA ALA A 221 18.77 -6.52 11.74
C ALA A 221 17.41 -6.18 12.37
N MET A 222 16.63 -5.31 11.73
CA MET A 222 15.33 -4.86 12.25
C MET A 222 14.29 -5.98 12.24
N SER A 223 14.16 -6.71 11.14
CA SER A 223 13.20 -7.83 11.04
C SER A 223 13.44 -8.88 12.12
N SER A 224 14.70 -9.29 12.31
CA SER A 224 15.10 -10.28 13.32
C SER A 224 14.76 -9.84 14.75
N ARG A 225 14.87 -8.54 15.06
CA ARG A 225 14.56 -7.99 16.38
C ARG A 225 13.08 -8.11 16.74
N TYR A 226 12.18 -7.91 15.80
CA TYR A 226 10.73 -7.84 16.06
C TYR A 226 9.99 -9.14 15.74
N LEU A 227 10.47 -9.92 14.78
CA LEU A 227 9.83 -11.15 14.32
C LEU A 227 10.62 -12.41 14.70
N GLY A 228 11.86 -12.25 15.21
CA GLY A 228 12.77 -13.36 15.50
C GLY A 228 13.62 -13.75 14.28
N THR A 229 14.57 -14.66 14.49
CA THR A 229 15.50 -15.14 13.44
C THR A 229 14.84 -16.02 12.38
N ALA A 230 13.53 -16.28 12.50
CA ALA A 230 12.70 -16.98 11.52
C ALA A 230 11.28 -16.41 11.56
N PHE A 231 10.72 -16.04 10.41
CA PHE A 231 9.36 -15.51 10.26
C PHE A 231 8.72 -15.92 8.92
N ASP A 232 7.42 -15.64 8.79
CA ASP A 232 6.61 -16.19 7.71
C ASP A 232 6.88 -15.52 6.36
N ILE A 233 6.55 -14.23 6.26
CA ILE A 233 6.51 -13.51 4.98
C ILE A 233 7.48 -12.33 4.99
N HIS A 234 8.34 -12.26 3.97
CA HIS A 234 9.09 -11.06 3.63
C HIS A 234 8.53 -10.43 2.36
N GLY A 235 8.18 -9.14 2.44
CA GLY A 235 7.49 -8.38 1.41
C GLY A 235 8.27 -7.16 0.91
N GLY A 236 8.05 -6.79 -0.35
CA GLY A 236 8.48 -5.51 -0.91
C GLY A 236 8.09 -5.33 -2.38
N GLY A 237 8.51 -4.22 -2.98
CA GLY A 237 8.36 -4.00 -4.42
C GLY A 237 9.19 -5.00 -5.24
N LEU A 238 8.76 -5.28 -6.48
CA LEU A 238 9.50 -6.17 -7.40
C LEU A 238 10.95 -5.70 -7.63
N ASP A 239 11.18 -4.40 -7.57
CA ASP A 239 12.50 -3.76 -7.67
C ASP A 239 13.41 -4.02 -6.45
N LEU A 240 12.85 -4.39 -5.30
CA LEU A 240 13.64 -4.76 -4.13
C LEU A 240 14.15 -6.20 -4.19
N ARG A 241 13.62 -7.05 -5.08
CA ARG A 241 14.07 -8.45 -5.22
C ARG A 241 15.58 -8.55 -5.42
N PHE A 242 16.16 -7.64 -6.20
CA PHE A 242 17.60 -7.51 -6.37
C PHE A 242 18.01 -6.04 -6.51
N PRO A 243 19.08 -5.59 -5.83
CA PRO A 243 19.93 -6.38 -4.94
C PRO A 243 19.38 -6.51 -3.52
N HIS A 244 18.37 -5.73 -3.13
CA HIS A 244 18.05 -5.51 -1.71
C HIS A 244 17.69 -6.78 -0.94
N HIS A 245 16.63 -7.49 -1.34
CA HIS A 245 16.17 -8.71 -0.67
C HIS A 245 17.13 -9.89 -0.83
N GLU A 246 17.86 -9.98 -1.95
CA GLU A 246 18.93 -10.98 -2.12
C GLU A 246 20.04 -10.76 -1.08
N ASN A 247 20.43 -9.50 -0.86
CA ASN A 247 21.42 -9.14 0.15
C ASN A 247 20.93 -9.39 1.57
N GLU A 248 19.65 -9.12 1.87
CA GLU A 248 19.07 -9.41 3.18
C GLU A 248 19.01 -10.91 3.49
N LEU A 249 18.61 -11.71 2.49
CA LEU A 249 18.63 -13.16 2.59
C LEU A 249 20.05 -13.66 2.87
N ALA A 250 21.03 -13.17 2.11
CA ALA A 250 22.43 -13.53 2.27
C ALA A 250 22.97 -13.13 3.65
N GLN A 251 22.76 -11.89 4.08
CA GLN A 251 23.19 -11.40 5.40
C GLN A 251 22.62 -12.23 6.54
N SER A 252 21.31 -12.52 6.49
CA SER A 252 20.64 -13.22 7.59
C SER A 252 21.03 -14.69 7.63
N THR A 253 21.01 -15.37 6.46
CA THR A 253 21.33 -16.81 6.39
C THR A 253 22.80 -17.11 6.59
N ALA A 254 23.71 -16.25 6.11
CA ALA A 254 25.14 -16.38 6.37
C ALA A 254 25.48 -16.13 7.86
N ALA A 255 24.67 -15.33 8.57
CA ALA A 255 24.79 -15.17 10.02
C ALA A 255 24.19 -16.35 10.81
N GLY A 256 23.53 -17.30 10.14
CA GLY A 256 22.92 -18.50 10.74
C GLY A 256 21.41 -18.40 11.01
N ASP A 257 20.73 -17.33 10.57
CA ASP A 257 19.30 -17.13 10.77
C ASP A 257 18.49 -17.75 9.61
N ALA A 258 17.36 -18.41 9.91
CA ALA A 258 16.50 -18.99 8.87
C ALA A 258 15.77 -17.91 8.04
N PHE A 259 15.58 -16.74 8.64
CA PHE A 259 14.98 -15.53 8.04
C PHE A 259 13.53 -15.73 7.58
N ALA A 260 13.23 -15.56 6.29
CA ALA A 260 11.87 -15.58 5.77
C ALA A 260 11.51 -16.90 5.06
N THR A 261 10.33 -17.45 5.35
CA THR A 261 9.82 -18.69 4.74
C THR A 261 9.25 -18.47 3.33
N TYR A 262 8.58 -17.34 3.13
CA TYR A 262 7.91 -16.95 1.89
C TYR A 262 8.30 -15.54 1.46
N TRP A 263 8.60 -15.36 0.18
CA TRP A 263 8.98 -14.07 -0.40
C TRP A 263 7.90 -13.55 -1.34
N VAL A 264 7.20 -12.48 -0.96
CA VAL A 264 6.03 -11.94 -1.66
C VAL A 264 6.37 -10.57 -2.24
N HIS A 265 6.26 -10.39 -3.55
CA HIS A 265 6.67 -9.14 -4.20
C HIS A 265 5.54 -8.52 -5.03
N ASN A 266 5.26 -7.24 -4.81
CA ASN A 266 4.25 -6.51 -5.58
C ASN A 266 4.81 -5.94 -6.89
N GLY A 267 3.97 -5.88 -7.92
CA GLY A 267 4.30 -5.32 -9.22
C GLY A 267 4.49 -3.81 -9.18
N LEU A 268 5.08 -3.28 -10.25
CA LEU A 268 5.45 -1.88 -10.39
C LEU A 268 4.27 -1.01 -10.83
N VAL A 269 4.45 0.31 -10.79
CA VAL A 269 3.51 1.28 -11.37
C VAL A 269 4.19 1.99 -12.53
N ASN A 270 3.56 1.94 -13.69
CA ASN A 270 3.91 2.71 -14.88
C ASN A 270 2.96 3.91 -15.02
N VAL A 271 3.38 4.89 -15.81
CA VAL A 271 2.58 6.05 -16.19
C VAL A 271 2.62 6.14 -17.71
N SER A 272 1.44 6.02 -18.34
CA SER A 272 1.26 6.04 -19.80
C SER A 272 2.24 5.12 -20.55
N GLY A 273 2.39 3.88 -20.09
CA GLY A 273 3.25 2.86 -20.67
C GLY A 273 4.74 3.00 -20.33
N GLN A 274 5.14 4.01 -19.57
CA GLN A 274 6.55 4.26 -19.22
C GLN A 274 6.82 4.01 -17.74
N LYS A 275 8.02 3.50 -17.43
CA LYS A 275 8.49 3.43 -16.05
C LYS A 275 8.61 4.85 -15.47
N MET A 276 8.13 5.05 -14.24
CA MET A 276 8.31 6.32 -13.56
C MET A 276 9.80 6.62 -13.33
N SER A 277 10.21 7.85 -13.64
CA SER A 277 11.52 8.35 -13.25
C SER A 277 11.52 9.86 -13.10
N LYS A 278 12.37 10.38 -12.22
CA LYS A 278 12.56 11.83 -12.06
C LYS A 278 13.07 12.48 -13.37
N SER A 279 13.93 11.78 -14.11
CA SER A 279 14.50 12.25 -15.38
C SER A 279 13.46 12.40 -16.50
N LEU A 280 12.40 11.58 -16.50
CA LEU A 280 11.30 11.69 -17.47
C LEU A 280 10.22 12.68 -17.04
N GLY A 281 10.28 13.21 -15.81
CA GLY A 281 9.27 14.15 -15.30
C GLY A 281 7.87 13.56 -15.13
N ASN A 282 7.71 12.24 -15.24
CA ASN A 282 6.42 11.54 -15.23
C ASN A 282 6.05 10.95 -13.86
N SER A 283 6.69 11.42 -12.78
CA SER A 283 6.41 10.93 -11.42
C SER A 283 5.13 11.54 -10.89
N ILE A 284 4.18 10.70 -10.47
CA ILE A 284 2.92 11.14 -9.86
C ILE A 284 3.05 11.06 -8.35
N TYR A 285 3.06 12.21 -7.68
CA TYR A 285 3.14 12.25 -6.23
C TYR A 285 1.82 11.87 -5.57
N ALA A 286 1.91 11.38 -4.33
CA ALA A 286 0.73 11.02 -3.55
C ALA A 286 -0.22 12.20 -3.36
N ALA A 287 0.32 13.40 -3.13
CA ALA A 287 -0.47 14.61 -2.96
C ALA A 287 -1.28 14.94 -4.22
N ASP A 288 -0.67 14.83 -5.40
CA ASP A 288 -1.36 15.09 -6.68
C ASP A 288 -2.49 14.08 -6.89
N LEU A 289 -2.22 12.79 -6.63
CA LEU A 289 -3.21 11.72 -6.78
C LEU A 289 -4.39 11.88 -5.81
N LEU A 290 -4.11 12.23 -4.55
CA LEU A 290 -5.11 12.48 -3.52
C LEU A 290 -5.86 13.81 -3.71
N GLY A 291 -5.28 14.75 -4.46
CA GLY A 291 -5.95 15.98 -4.89
C GLY A 291 -6.83 15.78 -6.13
N ALA A 292 -6.54 14.77 -6.96
CA ALA A 292 -7.25 14.50 -8.20
C ALA A 292 -8.53 13.65 -8.03
N ALA A 293 -8.62 12.83 -6.98
CA ALA A 293 -9.80 12.02 -6.71
C ALA A 293 -9.97 11.74 -5.21
N ARG A 294 -11.19 11.33 -4.80
CA ARG A 294 -11.46 10.94 -3.42
C ARG A 294 -10.51 9.81 -2.99
N PRO A 295 -10.04 9.79 -1.73
CA PRO A 295 -9.08 8.76 -1.31
C PRO A 295 -9.56 7.32 -1.48
N LEU A 296 -10.88 7.07 -1.35
CA LEU A 296 -11.48 5.76 -1.61
C LEU A 296 -11.35 5.35 -3.09
N VAL A 297 -11.49 6.28 -4.04
CA VAL A 297 -11.29 6.04 -5.48
C VAL A 297 -9.84 5.66 -5.76
N VAL A 298 -8.90 6.43 -5.20
CA VAL A 298 -7.47 6.13 -5.31
C VAL A 298 -7.15 4.74 -4.73
N ARG A 299 -7.71 4.42 -3.56
CA ARG A 299 -7.55 3.09 -2.93
C ARG A 299 -8.09 1.98 -3.84
N TYR A 300 -9.31 2.12 -4.36
CA TYR A 300 -9.91 1.13 -5.25
C TYR A 300 -9.05 0.92 -6.50
N TYR A 301 -8.63 2.01 -7.16
CA TYR A 301 -7.77 1.94 -8.34
C TYR A 301 -6.49 1.14 -8.06
N LEU A 302 -5.70 1.56 -7.06
CA LEU A 302 -4.42 0.95 -6.73
C LEU A 302 -4.55 -0.51 -6.26
N GLY A 303 -5.68 -0.84 -5.64
CA GLY A 303 -5.99 -2.14 -5.08
C GLY A 303 -6.66 -3.12 -6.04
N SER A 304 -7.24 -2.65 -7.14
CA SER A 304 -8.09 -3.48 -8.01
C SER A 304 -7.34 -4.52 -8.85
N ALA A 305 -6.08 -4.24 -9.18
CA ALA A 305 -5.24 -5.15 -9.94
C ALA A 305 -4.59 -6.21 -9.05
N HIS A 306 -4.28 -7.38 -9.61
CA HIS A 306 -3.52 -8.41 -8.92
C HIS A 306 -2.19 -7.82 -8.41
N TYR A 307 -1.83 -8.11 -7.15
CA TYR A 307 -0.72 -7.42 -6.49
C TYR A 307 0.62 -7.57 -7.24
N ARG A 308 0.84 -8.72 -7.89
CA ARG A 308 2.03 -9.03 -8.71
C ARG A 308 2.06 -8.36 -10.08
N SER A 309 0.93 -7.88 -10.59
CA SER A 309 0.85 -7.28 -11.92
C SER A 309 1.39 -5.86 -11.92
N THR A 310 2.01 -5.41 -13.00
CA THR A 310 2.27 -3.98 -13.21
C THR A 310 0.95 -3.28 -13.53
N ILE A 311 0.68 -2.13 -12.91
CA ILE A 311 -0.43 -1.26 -13.31
C ILE A 311 0.11 -0.09 -14.12
N ASP A 312 -0.70 0.42 -15.04
CA ASP A 312 -0.39 1.58 -15.84
C ASP A 312 -1.40 2.68 -15.52
N PHE A 313 -0.92 3.79 -14.97
CA PHE A 313 -1.75 4.94 -14.68
C PHE A 313 -1.93 5.79 -15.93
N THR A 314 -3.19 6.06 -16.26
CA THR A 314 -3.66 6.88 -17.37
C THR A 314 -4.59 7.98 -16.88
N GLU A 315 -4.89 8.96 -17.72
CA GLU A 315 -5.86 10.03 -17.40
C GLU A 315 -7.28 9.49 -17.09
N SER A 316 -7.67 8.34 -17.67
CA SER A 316 -8.99 7.73 -17.42
C SER A 316 -9.04 6.84 -16.17
N SER A 317 -7.88 6.47 -15.60
CA SER A 317 -7.78 5.46 -14.55
C SER A 317 -8.62 5.76 -13.30
N LEU A 318 -8.62 7.02 -12.85
CA LEU A 318 -9.39 7.43 -11.67
C LEU A 318 -10.89 7.49 -11.96
N ALA A 319 -11.30 7.97 -13.14
CA ALA A 319 -12.70 8.02 -13.54
C ALA A 319 -13.30 6.62 -13.68
N GLU A 320 -12.55 5.65 -14.22
CA GLU A 320 -12.98 4.25 -14.32
C GLU A 320 -13.15 3.61 -12.93
N ALA A 321 -12.23 3.90 -12.00
CA ALA A 321 -12.30 3.45 -10.62
C ALA A 321 -13.48 4.08 -9.87
N GLU A 322 -13.74 5.36 -10.08
CA GLU A 322 -14.88 6.08 -9.51
C GLU A 322 -16.20 5.47 -9.97
N ALA A 323 -16.39 5.33 -11.29
CA ALA A 323 -17.59 4.70 -11.84
C ALA A 323 -17.81 3.27 -11.31
N ALA A 324 -16.74 2.52 -11.02
CA ALA A 324 -16.84 1.21 -10.41
C ALA A 324 -17.31 1.26 -8.96
N LEU A 325 -16.81 2.21 -8.17
CA LEU A 325 -17.26 2.43 -6.80
C LEU A 325 -18.69 2.96 -6.73
N GLU A 326 -19.09 3.86 -7.63
CA GLU A 326 -20.45 4.39 -7.71
C GLU A 326 -21.48 3.27 -7.92
N ARG A 327 -21.18 2.25 -8.71
CA ARG A 327 -22.06 1.08 -8.86
C ARG A 327 -22.26 0.32 -7.55
N ILE A 328 -21.20 0.19 -6.75
CA ILE A 328 -21.25 -0.47 -5.43
C ILE A 328 -22.05 0.40 -4.47
N ALA A 329 -21.71 1.69 -4.36
CA ALA A 329 -22.37 2.64 -3.47
C ALA A 329 -23.86 2.81 -3.82
N GLY A 330 -24.19 2.95 -5.10
CA GLY A 330 -25.56 3.08 -5.59
C GLY A 330 -26.42 1.86 -5.28
N PHE A 331 -25.88 0.64 -5.39
CA PHE A 331 -26.59 -0.56 -4.94
C PHE A 331 -26.86 -0.54 -3.44
N LEU A 332 -25.83 -0.27 -2.62
CA LEU A 332 -25.95 -0.25 -1.16
C LEU A 332 -26.96 0.80 -0.67
N ASP A 333 -26.94 1.99 -1.24
CA ASP A 333 -27.89 3.06 -0.94
C ASP A 333 -29.32 2.69 -1.39
N ARG A 334 -29.46 2.12 -2.60
CA ARG A 334 -30.76 1.69 -3.14
C ARG A 334 -31.39 0.57 -2.31
N VAL A 335 -30.61 -0.45 -1.94
CA VAL A 335 -31.11 -1.57 -1.14
C VAL A 335 -31.49 -1.11 0.27
N ASP A 336 -30.70 -0.23 0.89
CA ASP A 336 -30.99 0.27 2.24
C ASP A 336 -32.30 1.06 2.29
N ARG A 337 -32.50 1.96 1.33
CA ARG A 337 -33.77 2.68 1.19
C ARG A 337 -34.94 1.73 0.98
N ARG A 338 -34.77 0.72 0.11
CA ARG A 338 -35.87 -0.18 -0.25
C ARG A 338 -36.26 -1.14 0.87
N LEU A 339 -35.29 -1.58 1.67
CA LEU A 339 -35.50 -2.48 2.81
C LEU A 339 -36.02 -1.74 4.04
N ALA A 340 -35.78 -0.43 4.15
CA ALA A 340 -36.28 0.39 5.26
C ALA A 340 -37.80 0.23 5.46
N GLY A 341 -38.21 -0.02 6.71
CA GLY A 341 -39.62 -0.22 7.06
C GLY A 341 -40.21 -1.57 6.63
N THR A 342 -39.41 -2.47 6.02
CA THR A 342 -39.83 -3.83 5.69
C THR A 342 -39.37 -4.83 6.75
N ARG A 343 -39.90 -6.06 6.73
CA ARG A 343 -39.40 -7.15 7.60
C ARG A 343 -37.93 -7.52 7.36
N PHE A 344 -37.35 -7.06 6.24
CA PHE A 344 -35.98 -7.33 5.83
C PHE A 344 -35.00 -6.20 6.18
N ALA A 345 -35.46 -5.13 6.85
CA ALA A 345 -34.62 -3.98 7.23
C ALA A 345 -33.37 -4.34 8.05
N SER A 346 -33.41 -5.47 8.76
CA SER A 346 -32.29 -6.01 9.55
C SER A 346 -31.85 -7.40 9.06
N SER A 347 -32.23 -7.77 7.84
CA SER A 347 -31.79 -9.00 7.17
C SER A 347 -30.56 -8.72 6.31
N GLY A 348 -29.79 -9.77 6.00
CA GLY A 348 -28.52 -9.64 5.28
C GLY A 348 -27.35 -9.81 6.22
N VAL A 349 -27.11 -11.05 6.65
CA VAL A 349 -25.94 -11.37 7.48
C VAL A 349 -24.69 -11.13 6.64
N GLU A 350 -23.78 -10.31 7.17
CA GLU A 350 -22.45 -10.14 6.59
C GLU A 350 -21.76 -11.50 6.44
N ARG A 351 -21.54 -11.90 5.19
CA ARG A 351 -20.93 -13.19 4.86
C ARG A 351 -20.11 -13.04 3.60
N ILE A 352 -18.87 -13.48 3.63
CA ILE A 352 -18.06 -13.60 2.42
C ILE A 352 -18.56 -14.80 1.60
N PRO A 353 -18.89 -14.61 0.30
CA PRO A 353 -19.20 -15.73 -0.58
C PRO A 353 -18.01 -16.66 -0.78
N ASP A 354 -18.26 -17.97 -0.89
CA ASP A 354 -17.22 -18.98 -1.06
C ASP A 354 -16.36 -18.73 -2.31
N ALA A 355 -16.95 -18.20 -3.39
CA ALA A 355 -16.23 -17.83 -4.61
C ALA A 355 -15.25 -16.67 -4.39
N PHE A 356 -15.65 -15.66 -3.59
CA PHE A 356 -14.76 -14.58 -3.20
C PHE A 356 -13.62 -15.10 -2.32
N ALA A 357 -13.95 -15.96 -1.34
CA ALA A 357 -12.95 -16.56 -0.47
C ALA A 357 -11.96 -17.43 -1.25
N ALA A 358 -12.42 -18.21 -2.25
CA ALA A 358 -11.56 -19.00 -3.11
C ALA A 358 -10.62 -18.13 -3.96
N ALA A 359 -11.11 -16.99 -4.47
CA ALA A 359 -10.28 -16.04 -5.21
C ALA A 359 -9.19 -15.41 -4.33
N MET A 360 -9.54 -15.00 -3.11
CA MET A 360 -8.58 -14.41 -2.17
C MET A 360 -7.61 -15.44 -1.58
N ASP A 361 -8.05 -16.69 -1.37
CA ASP A 361 -7.18 -17.80 -0.96
C ASP A 361 -6.17 -18.20 -2.04
N ASP A 362 -6.45 -17.90 -3.31
CA ASP A 362 -5.55 -18.18 -4.43
C ASP A 362 -4.68 -16.96 -4.76
N ASP A 363 -3.57 -16.83 -4.04
CA ASP A 363 -2.57 -15.75 -4.23
C ASP A 363 -3.18 -14.34 -4.13
N PHE A 364 -4.17 -14.15 -3.25
CA PHE A 364 -4.83 -12.86 -3.04
C PHE A 364 -5.39 -12.28 -4.36
N GLY A 365 -6.14 -13.10 -5.10
CA GLY A 365 -6.72 -12.77 -6.41
C GLY A 365 -7.82 -11.70 -6.37
N VAL A 366 -7.45 -10.45 -6.07
CA VAL A 366 -8.36 -9.31 -5.96
C VAL A 366 -9.18 -9.07 -7.23
N PRO A 367 -8.65 -9.17 -8.48
CA PRO A 367 -9.48 -8.99 -9.68
C PRO A 367 -10.64 -9.99 -9.75
N GLN A 368 -10.37 -11.26 -9.42
CA GLN A 368 -11.38 -12.32 -9.39
C GLN A 368 -12.38 -12.09 -8.24
N ALA A 369 -11.89 -11.63 -7.09
CA ALA A 369 -12.73 -11.27 -5.95
C ALA A 369 -13.66 -10.07 -6.27
N LEU A 370 -13.15 -9.06 -6.98
CA LEU A 370 -13.93 -7.92 -7.46
C LEU A 370 -14.97 -8.32 -8.52
N ALA A 371 -14.68 -9.34 -9.36
CA ALA A 371 -15.67 -9.88 -10.27
C ALA A 371 -16.88 -10.45 -9.52
N VAL A 372 -16.64 -11.24 -8.47
CA VAL A 372 -17.70 -11.76 -7.58
C VAL A 372 -18.48 -10.60 -6.95
N LEU A 373 -17.80 -9.57 -6.45
CA LEU A 373 -18.44 -8.38 -5.87
C LEU A 373 -19.39 -7.69 -6.86
N HIS A 374 -18.92 -7.39 -8.07
CA HIS A 374 -19.75 -6.71 -9.08
C HIS A 374 -20.89 -7.58 -9.60
N ASP A 375 -20.71 -8.89 -9.68
CA ASP A 375 -21.79 -9.82 -10.03
C ASP A 375 -22.85 -9.90 -8.92
N THR A 376 -22.46 -9.88 -7.64
CA THR A 376 -23.38 -9.79 -6.50
C THR A 376 -24.15 -8.46 -6.50
N VAL A 377 -23.48 -7.34 -6.79
CA VAL A 377 -24.13 -6.03 -6.97
C VAL A 377 -25.17 -6.06 -8.10
N ARG A 378 -24.86 -6.70 -9.23
CA ARG A 378 -25.80 -6.86 -10.35
C ARG A 378 -27.01 -7.71 -9.96
N ALA A 379 -26.77 -8.86 -9.33
CA ALA A 379 -27.83 -9.75 -8.89
C ALA A 379 -28.73 -9.11 -7.83
N GLY A 380 -28.14 -8.34 -6.89
CA GLY A 380 -28.88 -7.59 -5.89
C GLY A 380 -29.80 -6.51 -6.51
N ASN A 381 -29.31 -5.78 -7.51
CA ASN A 381 -30.16 -4.83 -8.25
C ASN A 381 -31.32 -5.53 -9.00
N GLN A 382 -31.06 -6.67 -9.63
CA GLN A 382 -32.11 -7.46 -10.29
C GLN A 382 -33.16 -7.97 -9.29
N ALA A 383 -32.74 -8.35 -8.09
CA ALA A 383 -33.65 -8.76 -7.01
C ALA A 383 -34.52 -7.58 -6.53
N LEU A 384 -33.96 -6.36 -6.43
CA LEU A 384 -34.73 -5.15 -6.14
C LEU A 384 -35.77 -4.87 -7.23
N ASP A 385 -35.39 -4.94 -8.50
CA ASP A 385 -36.29 -4.73 -9.64
C ASP A 385 -37.43 -5.78 -9.67
N GLY A 386 -37.12 -7.02 -9.30
CA GLY A 386 -38.05 -8.13 -9.20
C GLY A 386 -38.85 -8.19 -7.90
N GLU A 387 -38.67 -7.22 -6.99
CA GLU A 387 -39.31 -7.17 -5.67
C GLU A 387 -39.02 -8.39 -4.75
N ASP A 388 -37.90 -9.09 -4.99
CA ASP A 388 -37.36 -10.11 -4.10
C ASP A 388 -36.45 -9.47 -3.04
N LEU A 389 -37.10 -8.89 -2.03
CA LEU A 389 -36.41 -8.18 -0.94
C LEU A 389 -35.55 -9.11 -0.07
N GLY A 390 -35.83 -10.42 -0.05
CA GLY A 390 -35.03 -11.38 0.70
C GLY A 390 -33.68 -11.61 0.03
N ALA A 391 -33.68 -11.82 -1.29
CA ALA A 391 -32.46 -11.95 -2.07
C ALA A 391 -31.65 -10.64 -2.10
N ALA A 392 -32.32 -9.48 -2.21
CA ALA A 392 -31.66 -8.19 -2.15
C ALA A 392 -30.96 -7.95 -0.80
N ALA A 393 -31.61 -8.31 0.31
CA ALA A 393 -31.00 -8.23 1.64
C ALA A 393 -29.79 -9.16 1.80
N ALA A 394 -29.85 -10.39 1.27
CA ALA A 394 -28.70 -11.29 1.27
C ALA A 394 -27.51 -10.71 0.48
N ALA A 395 -27.77 -10.20 -0.73
CA ALA A 395 -26.76 -9.57 -1.57
C ALA A 395 -26.13 -8.33 -0.89
N ARG A 396 -26.93 -7.53 -0.18
CA ARG A 396 -26.43 -6.41 0.64
C ARG A 396 -25.37 -6.87 1.64
N GLY A 397 -25.69 -7.86 2.48
CA GLY A 397 -24.75 -8.36 3.49
C GLY A 397 -23.47 -8.96 2.88
N GLU A 398 -23.56 -9.61 1.73
CA GLU A 398 -22.39 -10.11 1.01
C GLU A 398 -21.52 -8.98 0.44
N VAL A 399 -22.13 -7.94 -0.15
CA VAL A 399 -21.42 -6.76 -0.67
C VAL A 399 -20.74 -5.98 0.45
N GLU A 400 -21.43 -5.75 1.58
CA GLU A 400 -20.85 -5.11 2.76
C GLU A 400 -19.63 -5.89 3.26
N ALA A 401 -19.75 -7.21 3.44
CA ALA A 401 -18.64 -8.05 3.90
C ALA A 401 -17.43 -8.03 2.94
N MET A 402 -17.66 -8.18 1.62
CA MET A 402 -16.60 -8.19 0.61
C MET A 402 -15.89 -6.83 0.51
N THR A 403 -16.63 -5.74 0.61
CA THR A 403 -16.06 -4.39 0.53
C THR A 403 -15.33 -4.03 1.83
N GLU A 404 -15.79 -4.49 2.99
CA GLU A 404 -15.15 -4.26 4.29
C GLU A 404 -13.78 -4.97 4.37
N VAL A 405 -13.70 -6.24 3.94
CA VAL A 405 -12.44 -7.00 3.99
C VAL A 405 -11.38 -6.43 3.04
N LEU A 406 -11.77 -5.88 1.90
CA LEU A 406 -10.87 -5.16 0.99
C LEU A 406 -10.60 -3.72 1.46
N GLY A 407 -11.34 -3.22 2.45
CA GLY A 407 -11.28 -1.84 2.95
C GLY A 407 -11.79 -0.81 1.95
N ILE A 408 -12.68 -1.19 1.03
CA ILE A 408 -13.28 -0.31 0.01
C ILE A 408 -14.77 -0.05 0.25
N ASN A 409 -15.30 -0.38 1.42
CA ASN A 409 -16.70 -0.17 1.77
C ASN A 409 -17.05 1.33 1.75
N PRO A 410 -17.86 1.83 0.80
CA PRO A 410 -18.17 3.25 0.68
C PRO A 410 -19.00 3.77 1.86
N LEU A 411 -19.64 2.89 2.63
CA LEU A 411 -20.41 3.25 3.82
C LEU A 411 -19.54 3.36 5.08
N SER A 412 -18.26 2.99 5.02
CA SER A 412 -17.39 3.05 6.19
C SER A 412 -17.20 4.49 6.68
N PRO A 413 -17.30 4.78 7.99
CA PRO A 413 -17.19 6.14 8.53
C PRO A 413 -15.89 6.86 8.15
N GLN A 414 -14.81 6.11 7.93
CA GLN A 414 -13.51 6.65 7.54
C GLN A 414 -13.52 7.40 6.21
N TRP A 415 -14.46 7.07 5.30
CA TRP A 415 -14.60 7.73 4.01
C TRP A 415 -15.59 8.88 4.03
N GLN A 416 -16.56 8.84 4.95
CA GLN A 416 -17.55 9.89 5.12
C GLN A 416 -16.95 11.15 5.76
N ALA A 417 -15.96 10.99 6.65
CA ALA A 417 -15.41 12.07 7.47
C ALA A 417 -14.55 13.11 6.70
N ARG A 418 -14.29 12.90 5.40
CA ARG A 418 -13.43 13.78 4.59
C ARG A 418 -14.13 14.56 3.49
N GLN A 419 -15.40 14.30 3.24
CA GLN A 419 -16.20 15.24 2.45
C GLN A 419 -16.70 16.32 3.39
N ASP A 420 -16.76 17.56 2.89
CA ASP A 420 -17.24 18.75 3.59
C ASP A 420 -18.66 18.55 4.15
N ALA A 421 -18.81 17.80 5.24
CA ALA A 421 -20.10 17.51 5.86
C ALA A 421 -20.93 18.78 6.13
N PRO A 422 -20.34 19.94 6.50
CA PRO A 422 -21.07 21.19 6.57
C PRO A 422 -21.55 21.72 5.21
N ALA A 423 -20.73 21.62 4.15
CA ALA A 423 -21.11 22.08 2.81
C ALA A 423 -22.14 21.15 2.16
N ARG A 424 -21.99 19.83 2.34
CA ARG A 424 -22.96 18.82 1.92
C ARG A 424 -24.30 19.01 2.64
N ALA A 425 -24.28 19.20 3.96
CA ALA A 425 -25.50 19.49 4.72
C ALA A 425 -26.16 20.81 4.31
N ALA A 426 -25.37 21.85 4.01
CA ALA A 426 -25.88 23.12 3.51
C ALA A 426 -26.51 22.96 2.10
N LEU A 427 -25.86 22.19 1.23
CA LEU A 427 -26.37 21.86 -0.10
C LEU A 427 -27.66 21.03 -0.01
N ASP A 428 -27.70 20.00 0.84
CA ASP A 428 -28.88 19.19 1.13
C ASP A 428 -30.08 20.06 1.53
N ALA A 429 -29.85 21.02 2.44
CA ALA A 429 -30.90 21.91 2.91
C ALA A 429 -31.41 22.84 1.80
N LEU A 430 -30.53 23.35 0.94
CA LEU A 430 -30.89 24.18 -0.21
C LEU A 430 -31.65 23.37 -1.27
N LEU A 431 -31.20 22.15 -1.57
CA LEU A 431 -31.83 21.28 -2.55
C LEU A 431 -33.20 20.79 -2.11
N ARG A 432 -33.38 20.44 -0.84
CA ARG A 432 -34.70 20.12 -0.29
C ARG A 432 -35.70 21.25 -0.55
N ARG A 433 -35.29 22.50 -0.31
CA ARG A 433 -36.14 23.66 -0.57
C ARG A 433 -36.49 23.81 -2.06
N LEU A 434 -35.51 23.65 -2.95
CA LEU A 434 -35.73 23.72 -4.40
C LEU A 434 -36.65 22.59 -4.90
N LEU A 435 -36.51 21.39 -4.34
CA LEU A 435 -37.38 20.25 -4.66
C LEU A 435 -38.80 20.45 -4.12
N ASP A 436 -38.95 21.02 -2.92
CA ASP A 436 -40.26 21.39 -2.37
C ASP A 436 -40.95 22.48 -3.23
N ASP A 437 -40.20 23.51 -3.65
CA ASP A 437 -40.70 24.57 -4.53
C ASP A 437 -41.12 23.99 -5.89
N ARG A 438 -40.34 23.06 -6.45
CA ARG A 438 -40.69 22.33 -7.68
C ARG A 438 -41.94 21.49 -7.50
N GLN A 439 -42.08 20.79 -6.37
CA GLN A 439 -43.25 19.98 -6.08
C GLN A 439 -44.51 20.84 -5.90
N ALA A 440 -44.40 21.98 -5.22
CA ALA A 440 -45.47 22.96 -5.10
C ALA A 440 -45.88 23.52 -6.47
N ALA A 441 -44.92 23.84 -7.35
CA ALA A 441 -45.19 24.28 -8.72
C ALA A 441 -45.94 23.21 -9.53
N ARG A 442 -45.54 21.93 -9.42
CA ARG A 442 -46.27 20.81 -10.05
C ARG A 442 -47.68 20.65 -9.52
N GLN A 443 -47.89 20.77 -8.21
CA GLN A 443 -49.23 20.70 -7.61
C GLN A 443 -50.12 21.86 -8.05
N ALA A 444 -49.54 23.06 -8.22
CA ALA A 444 -50.21 24.24 -8.75
C ALA A 444 -50.41 24.21 -10.29
N ARG A 445 -49.93 23.16 -10.97
CA ARG A 445 -49.90 23.02 -12.44
C ARG A 445 -49.10 24.10 -13.17
N ASP A 446 -48.14 24.72 -12.49
CA ASP A 446 -47.14 25.61 -13.10
C ASP A 446 -45.95 24.80 -13.60
N PHE A 447 -46.14 24.16 -14.75
CA PHE A 447 -45.12 23.32 -15.36
C PHE A 447 -43.89 24.12 -15.82
N ALA A 448 -44.05 25.39 -16.17
CA ALA A 448 -42.94 26.25 -16.58
C ALA A 448 -41.99 26.53 -15.41
N ALA A 449 -42.51 26.81 -14.21
CA ALA A 449 -41.70 26.98 -13.01
C ALA A 449 -41.03 25.66 -12.59
N ALA A 450 -41.75 24.53 -12.67
CA ALA A 450 -41.19 23.22 -12.34
C ALA A 450 -40.06 22.79 -13.29
N ASP A 451 -40.19 23.06 -14.60
CA ASP A 451 -39.13 22.79 -15.57
C ASP A 451 -37.95 23.73 -15.41
N ARG A 452 -38.17 25.01 -15.11
CA ARG A 452 -37.07 25.95 -14.81
C ARG A 452 -36.20 25.45 -13.65
N ILE A 453 -36.82 25.04 -12.54
CA ILE A 453 -36.08 24.51 -11.38
C ILE A 453 -35.32 23.23 -11.75
N ARG A 454 -35.92 22.34 -12.56
CA ARG A 454 -35.22 21.14 -13.04
C ARG A 454 -34.01 21.49 -13.90
N THR A 455 -34.13 22.45 -14.80
CA THR A 455 -33.03 22.91 -15.65
C THR A 455 -31.94 23.57 -14.82
N GLU A 456 -32.28 24.44 -13.87
CA GLU A 456 -31.30 25.07 -12.96
C GLU A 456 -30.51 24.03 -12.15
N LEU A 457 -31.18 22.96 -11.70
CA LEU A 457 -30.53 21.85 -11.01
C LEU A 457 -29.63 21.05 -11.96
N ALA A 458 -30.10 20.72 -13.17
CA ALA A 458 -29.29 20.02 -14.17
C ALA A 458 -28.05 20.84 -14.60
N ASP A 459 -28.21 22.16 -14.79
CA ASP A 459 -27.11 23.08 -15.12
C ASP A 459 -26.07 23.17 -13.99
N ALA A 460 -26.51 22.94 -12.74
CA ALA A 460 -25.64 22.83 -11.58
C ALA A 460 -25.03 21.42 -11.40
N GLY A 461 -25.24 20.51 -12.36
CA GLY A 461 -24.79 19.11 -12.30
C GLY A 461 -25.57 18.26 -11.31
N ILE A 462 -26.86 18.55 -11.11
CA ILE A 462 -27.74 17.80 -10.19
C ILE A 462 -28.86 17.14 -10.99
N THR A 463 -28.81 15.81 -11.02
CA THR A 463 -29.84 14.98 -11.64
C THR A 463 -30.94 14.66 -10.65
N ILE A 464 -32.20 14.85 -11.06
CA ILE A 464 -33.40 14.57 -10.25
C ILE A 464 -34.12 13.34 -10.82
N GLU A 465 -34.41 12.38 -9.96
CA GLU A 465 -35.24 11.21 -10.26
C GLU A 465 -36.57 11.31 -9.49
N ASP A 466 -37.69 11.37 -10.21
CA ASP A 466 -39.02 11.36 -9.58
C ASP A 466 -39.45 9.91 -9.32
N THR A 467 -39.73 9.59 -8.04
CA THR A 467 -40.29 8.29 -7.64
C THR A 467 -41.69 8.43 -7.04
N PRO A 468 -42.50 7.36 -6.93
CA PRO A 468 -43.80 7.41 -6.26
C PRO A 468 -43.74 7.88 -4.79
N THR A 469 -42.58 7.78 -4.15
CA THR A 469 -42.32 8.18 -2.75
C THR A 469 -41.72 9.58 -2.61
N GLY A 470 -41.38 10.25 -3.72
CA GLY A 470 -40.78 11.58 -3.72
C GLY A 470 -39.70 11.76 -4.79
N ALA A 471 -39.23 13.00 -4.96
CA ALA A 471 -38.09 13.30 -5.83
C ALA A 471 -36.78 13.03 -5.09
N HIS A 472 -35.90 12.25 -5.70
CA HIS A 472 -34.52 12.04 -5.28
C HIS A 472 -33.58 12.85 -6.17
N TRP A 473 -32.42 13.21 -5.63
CA TRP A 473 -31.39 13.91 -6.40
C TRP A 473 -30.03 13.23 -6.22
N SER A 474 -29.18 13.37 -7.23
CA SER A 474 -27.79 12.94 -7.28
C SER A 474 -26.96 14.05 -7.93
N ILE A 475 -25.66 14.11 -7.66
CA ILE A 475 -24.76 15.01 -8.39
C ILE A 475 -24.11 14.21 -9.50
N ASP A 476 -24.02 14.80 -10.68
CA ASP A 476 -23.36 14.19 -11.81
C ASP A 476 -21.85 14.08 -11.49
N GLY A 477 -21.36 12.87 -11.25
CA GLY A 477 -19.97 12.59 -10.87
C GLY A 477 -19.67 12.53 -9.37
N GLU A 478 -20.69 12.43 -8.51
CA GLU A 478 -20.59 11.98 -7.10
C GLU A 478 -21.65 10.93 -6.76
#